data_AF-A0A962CEU4-F1
#
_entry.id   AF-A0A962CEU4-F1
#
_cell.length_a   1.000
_cell.length_b   1.000
_cell.length_c   1.000
_cell.angle_alpha   90.00
_cell.angle_beta   90.00
_cell.angle_gamma   90.00
#
_symmetry.space_group_name_H-M   'P 1'
#
loop_
_entity.id
_entity.type
_entity.pdbx_description
1 polymer ?
#
loop_
_entity_poly.entity_id
_entity_poly.type
_entity_poly.pdbx_seq_one_letter_code
_entity_poly.pdbx_strand_id
1 'polypeptide(L)'
;MISRTGQRIAACTLLASLSASVAGAIAAEPTQGTVPSATWQGPYPWNYSGTLERRPRPSLMAGACNATPTARVLLAGDSWAQYMWDDDAHNEIFDKFGQADHRAVSRSLGSNPGPGYSGPEYAVSGSEAREWVDTADYPWIANVVAELVAEPSIDTVMFSLGGNDILAGKSGGGWYKDMDLDVPGSEQALFTRILADSSTIIDAITAVRPGVDVLVSSYEYPNFNVSALWCWIYACPKRRDLSRDPDNALVSDAEINAMNLDVESRRIAWTNANPRLHFDHGDGEMHYYYGDGVSAAGVLPRPGQQAPDYLPFPGGNPLRPSLRENFRVVSGIPADPIHLDAEGYLYKVAVQTESYFFPKFRGEVSQTLSSLGGAFDGWTDGVAAGTDDIAIGDDGTRLSYGLVSFDTSAIAPDAVIESASLYLVQDTRSGSNPFVTDALGAPRLDVAASFGAPEVEPGDASAPADASDAGCFVGSADASYYALRIDLTPAALAAIRRDGLTQFRIAFSNTDPGINRIRFNDGDAPPLTGPEYRETVKQVDEVQADGSVVTRTLRGTALVHRGVAEIIGNAKPFLDLRYLDLIFRDGFELPGSAGKRIAMPP
;
A
#
# COMPACT_ATOMS: atom_id res chain seq x y z
N MET A 1 41.22 18.68 -56.56
CA MET A 1 40.74 17.63 -57.49
C MET A 1 41.02 16.30 -56.79
N ILE A 2 40.09 15.39 -56.48
CA ILE A 2 38.70 15.11 -56.90
C ILE A 2 37.93 14.67 -55.63
N SER A 3 36.93 15.43 -55.17
CA SER A 3 35.46 15.15 -55.23
C SER A 3 34.86 14.33 -54.07
N ARG A 4 33.72 14.81 -53.53
CA ARG A 4 32.86 14.14 -52.53
C ARG A 4 31.67 13.47 -53.22
N THR A 5 31.36 12.22 -52.89
CA THR A 5 30.00 11.57 -52.86
C THR A 5 30.22 10.07 -52.56
N GLY A 6 29.40 9.37 -51.78
CA GLY A 6 28.21 9.78 -51.00
C GLY A 6 27.73 8.63 -50.08
N GLN A 7 26.87 8.95 -49.11
CA GLN A 7 26.22 7.97 -48.22
C GLN A 7 24.95 7.40 -48.86
N ARG A 8 24.61 6.13 -48.56
CA ARG A 8 23.31 5.59 -48.10
C ARG A 8 23.11 4.11 -48.49
N ILE A 9 22.18 3.45 -47.78
CA ILE A 9 21.56 2.12 -48.02
C ILE A 9 22.41 0.89 -47.64
N ALA A 10 22.15 0.33 -46.45
CA ALA A 10 22.24 -1.11 -46.14
C ALA A 10 21.66 -1.44 -44.74
N ALA A 11 20.32 -1.55 -44.61
CA ALA A 11 19.66 -2.17 -43.44
C ALA A 11 18.14 -2.38 -43.73
N CYS A 12 17.76 -3.45 -44.43
CA CYS A 12 16.35 -3.77 -44.71
C CYS A 12 16.11 -5.26 -45.03
N THR A 13 16.42 -6.17 -44.11
CA THR A 13 15.98 -7.58 -44.22
C THR A 13 16.02 -8.32 -42.88
N LEU A 14 14.89 -8.36 -42.15
CA LEU A 14 14.36 -9.55 -41.46
C LEU A 14 13.00 -9.24 -40.79
N LEU A 15 11.89 -9.67 -41.41
CA LEU A 15 10.57 -9.98 -40.81
C LEU A 15 9.52 -10.07 -41.92
N ALA A 16 9.32 -11.27 -42.49
CA ALA A 16 8.31 -11.50 -43.54
C ALA A 16 7.94 -13.00 -43.69
N SER A 17 7.30 -13.59 -42.67
CA SER A 17 6.52 -14.84 -42.72
C SER A 17 5.81 -15.03 -41.36
N LEU A 18 4.57 -15.52 -41.23
CA LEU A 18 3.59 -16.08 -42.17
C LEU A 18 2.18 -15.49 -41.96
N SER A 19 1.35 -15.41 -43.00
CA SER A 19 -0.12 -15.43 -42.89
C SER A 19 -0.80 -15.84 -44.21
N ALA A 20 -1.89 -16.63 -44.13
CA ALA A 20 -2.81 -17.19 -45.16
C ALA A 20 -2.85 -18.75 -45.18
N SER A 21 -3.98 -19.48 -45.35
CA SER A 21 -5.42 -19.11 -45.41
C SER A 21 -6.35 -20.37 -45.47
N VAL A 22 -7.55 -20.30 -44.84
CA VAL A 22 -8.94 -20.71 -45.33
C VAL A 22 -9.10 -22.00 -46.19
N ALA A 23 -10.02 -22.98 -46.00
CA ALA A 23 -11.28 -23.20 -45.23
C ALA A 23 -11.46 -24.72 -44.87
N GLY A 24 -12.57 -25.32 -44.38
CA GLY A 24 -13.90 -24.89 -43.88
C GLY A 24 -14.92 -26.05 -43.84
N ALA A 25 -15.96 -26.03 -42.98
CA ALA A 25 -17.15 -26.93 -43.00
C ALA A 25 -18.32 -26.43 -42.11
N ILE A 26 -19.53 -26.96 -42.33
CA ILE A 26 -20.85 -26.45 -41.87
C ILE A 26 -21.75 -27.66 -41.53
N ALA A 27 -22.60 -27.73 -40.49
CA ALA A 27 -22.77 -26.95 -39.24
C ALA A 27 -23.74 -27.72 -38.29
N ALA A 28 -23.78 -27.39 -36.99
CA ALA A 28 -24.86 -27.78 -36.07
C ALA A 28 -24.94 -26.83 -34.85
N GLU A 29 -26.16 -26.49 -34.44
CA GLU A 29 -26.53 -25.80 -33.18
C GLU A 29 -27.37 -26.77 -32.32
N PRO A 30 -27.68 -26.50 -31.03
CA PRO A 30 -27.14 -25.47 -30.13
C PRO A 30 -26.76 -25.99 -28.72
N THR A 31 -25.96 -25.25 -27.95
CA THR A 31 -26.07 -25.17 -26.47
C THR A 31 -25.59 -23.81 -25.98
N GLN A 32 -26.20 -23.31 -24.89
CA GLN A 32 -25.85 -22.02 -24.30
C GLN A 32 -24.45 -22.06 -23.68
N GLY A 33 -23.55 -21.22 -24.17
CA GLY A 33 -22.17 -21.08 -23.69
C GLY A 33 -21.83 -19.64 -23.35
N THR A 34 -20.97 -19.47 -22.35
CA THR A 34 -20.46 -18.20 -21.82
C THR A 34 -19.93 -17.26 -22.91
N VAL A 35 -20.28 -15.97 -22.81
CA VAL A 35 -19.72 -14.91 -23.67
C VAL A 35 -18.20 -14.81 -23.45
N PRO A 36 -17.36 -14.96 -24.49
CA PRO A 36 -15.92 -14.76 -24.35
C PRO A 36 -15.61 -13.27 -24.22
N SER A 37 -14.74 -12.91 -23.27
CA SER A 37 -14.16 -11.57 -23.16
C SER A 37 -13.39 -11.22 -24.44
N ALA A 38 -13.74 -10.11 -25.10
CA ALA A 38 -13.04 -9.65 -26.29
C ALA A 38 -11.63 -9.14 -25.93
N THR A 39 -10.60 -9.94 -26.22
CA THR A 39 -9.21 -9.51 -26.12
C THR A 39 -8.86 -8.59 -27.28
N TRP A 40 -8.80 -7.27 -27.00
CA TRP A 40 -8.35 -6.28 -27.97
C TRP A 40 -6.84 -6.40 -28.20
N GLN A 41 -6.43 -6.54 -29.46
CA GLN A 41 -5.03 -6.59 -29.88
C GLN A 41 -4.65 -5.26 -30.54
N GLY A 42 -4.29 -4.28 -29.71
CA GLY A 42 -3.69 -3.03 -30.17
C GLY A 42 -2.26 -3.21 -30.70
N PRO A 43 -1.71 -2.24 -31.44
CA PRO A 43 -0.38 -2.33 -32.04
C PRO A 43 0.79 -2.10 -31.06
N TYR A 44 0.53 -1.88 -29.77
CA TYR A 44 1.54 -1.67 -28.75
C TYR A 44 1.71 -2.93 -27.87
N PRO A 45 2.95 -3.37 -27.55
CA PRO A 45 3.21 -4.63 -26.85
C PRO A 45 2.88 -4.60 -25.35
N TRP A 46 2.21 -3.56 -24.84
CA TRP A 46 1.95 -3.30 -23.43
C TRP A 46 0.69 -3.98 -22.88
N ASN A 47 0.33 -5.14 -23.44
CA ASN A 47 -0.62 -6.04 -22.78
C ASN A 47 0.11 -6.82 -21.67
N TYR A 48 0.21 -6.23 -20.49
CA TYR A 48 0.45 -7.00 -19.27
C TYR A 48 -0.84 -7.79 -18.95
N SER A 49 -1.12 -8.83 -19.73
CA SER A 49 -2.23 -9.76 -19.49
C SER A 49 -1.93 -10.74 -18.35
N GLY A 50 -0.90 -10.46 -17.56
CA GLY A 50 -0.64 -11.13 -16.30
C GLY A 50 -1.61 -10.62 -15.26
N THR A 51 -2.75 -11.30 -15.11
CA THR A 51 -3.17 -11.58 -13.74
C THR A 51 -2.00 -12.30 -13.09
N LEU A 52 -1.19 -11.57 -12.31
CA LEU A 52 -0.45 -12.20 -11.23
C LEU A 52 -1.46 -13.05 -10.48
N GLU A 53 -1.12 -14.31 -10.24
CA GLU A 53 -1.98 -15.24 -9.53
C GLU A 53 -2.17 -14.67 -8.13
N ARG A 54 -3.24 -13.88 -7.95
CA ARG A 54 -3.46 -13.08 -6.75
C ARG A 54 -3.38 -14.03 -5.59
N ARG A 55 -2.43 -13.79 -4.68
CA ARG A 55 -2.35 -14.54 -3.41
C ARG A 55 -3.78 -14.65 -2.88
N PRO A 56 -4.26 -15.84 -2.49
CA PRO A 56 -5.59 -15.98 -1.92
C PRO A 56 -5.73 -14.96 -0.80
N ARG A 57 -6.49 -13.88 -1.06
CA ARG A 57 -6.54 -12.73 -0.15
C ARG A 57 -6.96 -13.24 1.21
N PRO A 58 -6.25 -12.91 2.31
CA PRO A 58 -6.66 -13.28 3.65
C PRO A 58 -8.15 -13.00 3.81
N SER A 59 -8.90 -14.09 4.00
CA SER A 59 -10.28 -14.00 4.44
C SER A 59 -10.26 -13.66 5.93
N LEU A 60 -11.32 -13.02 6.41
CA LEU A 60 -11.45 -12.88 7.86
C LEU A 60 -11.56 -14.26 8.48
N MET A 61 -10.74 -14.47 9.50
CA MET A 61 -10.60 -15.76 10.14
C MET A 61 -11.79 -15.95 11.06
N ALA A 62 -12.41 -17.13 10.98
CA ALA A 62 -13.53 -17.45 11.84
C ALA A 62 -13.10 -17.35 13.31
N GLY A 63 -13.72 -16.42 14.04
CA GLY A 63 -13.74 -16.37 15.49
C GLY A 63 -15.18 -16.19 15.96
N ALA A 64 -15.38 -15.57 17.11
CA ALA A 64 -16.72 -15.31 17.67
C ALA A 64 -17.61 -14.35 16.83
N CYS A 65 -17.07 -13.78 15.75
CA CYS A 65 -17.68 -12.69 14.98
C CYS A 65 -17.68 -13.00 13.48
N ASN A 66 -18.86 -12.88 12.83
CA ASN A 66 -19.00 -12.98 11.38
C ASN A 66 -18.72 -11.63 10.70
N ALA A 67 -17.51 -11.09 10.85
CA ALA A 67 -17.08 -9.93 10.09
C ALA A 67 -16.74 -10.34 8.64
N THR A 68 -17.09 -9.49 7.66
CA THR A 68 -16.73 -9.69 6.24
C THR A 68 -15.86 -8.51 5.80
N PRO A 69 -14.77 -8.71 5.04
CA PRO A 69 -13.92 -7.61 4.61
C PRO A 69 -14.70 -6.62 3.73
N THR A 70 -14.53 -5.33 4.01
CA THR A 70 -15.30 -4.24 3.40
C THR A 70 -14.45 -3.43 2.43
N ALA A 71 -15.01 -2.99 1.30
CA ALA A 71 -14.34 -2.03 0.42
C ALA A 71 -14.31 -0.66 1.12
N ARG A 72 -13.12 -0.17 1.45
CA ARG A 72 -12.90 1.12 2.15
C ARG A 72 -12.18 2.14 1.27
N VAL A 73 -11.32 1.66 0.37
CA VAL A 73 -10.46 2.48 -0.48
C VAL A 73 -10.72 2.16 -1.96
N LEU A 74 -10.92 3.19 -2.77
CA LEU A 74 -10.96 3.09 -4.23
C LEU A 74 -9.63 3.58 -4.80
N LEU A 75 -8.95 2.80 -5.65
CA LEU A 75 -7.75 3.26 -6.37
C LEU A 75 -8.17 3.75 -7.76
N ALA A 76 -7.90 5.02 -8.07
CA ALA A 76 -8.27 5.65 -9.35
C ALA A 76 -7.13 6.53 -9.90
N GLY A 77 -7.03 6.62 -11.23
CA GLY A 77 -6.06 7.46 -11.91
C GLY A 77 -5.27 6.73 -13.00
N ASP A 78 -3.97 6.97 -13.06
CA ASP A 78 -3.08 6.52 -14.12
C ASP A 78 -2.42 5.15 -13.86
N SER A 79 -1.27 4.91 -14.51
CA SER A 79 -0.46 3.71 -14.39
C SER A 79 0.04 3.42 -12.97
N TRP A 80 0.21 4.44 -12.12
CA TRP A 80 0.58 4.25 -10.72
C TRP A 80 -0.56 3.61 -9.92
N ALA A 81 -1.78 4.13 -10.07
CA ALA A 81 -2.99 3.53 -9.49
C ALA A 81 -3.23 2.11 -10.04
N GLN A 82 -3.01 1.92 -11.35
CA GLN A 82 -3.11 0.61 -12.02
C GLN A 82 -2.14 -0.41 -11.39
N TYR A 83 -0.87 -0.06 -11.25
CA TYR A 83 0.14 -0.99 -10.75
C TYR A 83 0.02 -1.29 -9.25
N MET A 84 -0.35 -0.30 -8.41
CA MET A 84 -0.66 -0.55 -6.99
C MET A 84 -1.88 -1.46 -6.78
N TRP A 85 -2.79 -1.52 -7.76
CA TRP A 85 -3.90 -2.47 -7.77
C TRP A 85 -3.50 -3.85 -8.32
N ASP A 86 -2.77 -3.90 -9.43
CA ASP A 86 -2.40 -5.14 -10.11
C ASP A 86 -1.45 -6.01 -9.26
N ASP A 87 -0.58 -5.38 -8.46
CA ASP A 87 0.27 -6.06 -7.46
C ASP A 87 -0.47 -6.38 -6.14
N ASP A 88 -1.71 -5.91 -5.96
CA ASP A 88 -2.51 -6.01 -4.72
C ASP A 88 -1.89 -5.30 -3.49
N ALA A 89 -0.95 -4.37 -3.70
CA ALA A 89 -0.08 -3.79 -2.69
C ALA A 89 -0.81 -3.20 -1.48
N HIS A 90 -1.92 -2.48 -1.70
CA HIS A 90 -2.78 -1.95 -0.62
C HIS A 90 -3.32 -3.05 0.30
N ASN A 91 -3.79 -4.17 -0.26
CA ASN A 91 -4.39 -5.24 0.55
C ASN A 91 -3.31 -6.05 1.30
N GLU A 92 -2.12 -6.24 0.71
CA GLU A 92 -0.97 -6.87 1.42
C GLU A 92 -0.46 -5.99 2.58
N ILE A 93 -0.38 -4.68 2.38
CA ILE A 93 0.03 -3.77 3.46
C ILE A 93 -1.05 -3.61 4.53
N PHE A 94 -2.33 -3.50 4.17
CA PHE A 94 -3.41 -3.46 5.17
C PHE A 94 -3.39 -4.74 6.03
N ASP A 95 -3.18 -5.91 5.42
CA ASP A 95 -2.95 -7.16 6.15
C ASP A 95 -1.74 -7.09 7.10
N LYS A 96 -0.59 -6.59 6.62
CA LYS A 96 0.61 -6.38 7.45
C LYS A 96 0.37 -5.47 8.67
N PHE A 97 -0.53 -4.50 8.58
CA PHE A 97 -0.89 -3.59 9.67
C PHE A 97 -2.08 -4.09 10.54
N GLY A 98 -2.58 -5.31 10.33
CA GLY A 98 -3.72 -5.85 11.09
C GLY A 98 -5.06 -5.22 10.69
N GLN A 99 -5.20 -4.88 9.41
CA GLN A 99 -6.33 -4.16 8.81
C GLN A 99 -6.90 -4.92 7.59
N ALA A 100 -6.74 -6.25 7.53
CA ALA A 100 -7.20 -7.11 6.42
C ALA A 100 -8.72 -7.12 6.17
N ASP A 101 -9.51 -6.64 7.14
CA ASP A 101 -10.94 -6.38 7.03
C ASP A 101 -11.28 -5.12 6.21
N HIS A 102 -10.28 -4.30 5.88
CA HIS A 102 -10.40 -3.14 5.02
C HIS A 102 -9.73 -3.46 3.69
N ARG A 103 -10.46 -3.21 2.59
CA ARG A 103 -10.00 -3.53 1.24
C ARG A 103 -9.88 -2.29 0.37
N ALA A 104 -8.79 -2.27 -0.39
CA ALA A 104 -8.70 -1.48 -1.61
C ALA A 104 -9.36 -2.24 -2.77
N VAL A 105 -10.05 -1.50 -3.64
CA VAL A 105 -10.69 -2.00 -4.87
C VAL A 105 -10.34 -1.10 -6.06
N SER A 106 -10.25 -1.68 -7.26
CA SER A 106 -10.11 -0.93 -8.51
C SER A 106 -10.50 -1.77 -9.74
N ARG A 107 -10.49 -1.13 -10.91
CA ARG A 107 -10.58 -1.74 -12.25
C ARG A 107 -9.50 -1.14 -13.14
N SER A 108 -8.47 -1.94 -13.43
CA SER A 108 -7.26 -1.54 -14.14
C SER A 108 -7.33 -1.78 -15.65
N LEU A 109 -6.67 -0.91 -16.41
CA LEU A 109 -6.43 -1.08 -17.84
C LEU A 109 -4.97 -0.77 -18.17
N GLY A 110 -4.24 -1.75 -18.72
CA GLY A 110 -2.79 -1.67 -18.95
C GLY A 110 -2.33 -0.71 -20.07
N SER A 111 -3.25 -0.05 -20.78
CA SER A 111 -2.94 1.02 -21.72
C SER A 111 -4.16 1.88 -22.02
N ASN A 112 -3.97 3.19 -22.23
CA ASN A 112 -5.01 4.10 -22.66
C ASN A 112 -5.54 3.67 -24.04
N PRO A 113 -6.83 3.33 -24.18
CA PRO A 113 -7.42 2.84 -25.42
C PRO A 113 -7.74 3.95 -26.44
N GLY A 114 -7.65 5.22 -26.03
CA GLY A 114 -8.00 6.39 -26.83
C GLY A 114 -9.50 6.72 -26.87
N PRO A 115 -9.87 7.78 -27.62
CA PRO A 115 -11.23 8.34 -27.65
C PRO A 115 -12.31 7.35 -28.11
N GLY A 116 -13.51 7.48 -27.54
CA GLY A 116 -14.68 6.63 -27.82
C GLY A 116 -14.69 5.32 -27.04
N TYR A 117 -13.87 5.19 -25.99
CA TYR A 117 -13.86 4.03 -25.11
C TYR A 117 -15.11 3.97 -24.22
N SER A 118 -15.54 2.77 -23.85
CA SER A 118 -16.73 2.54 -23.01
C SER A 118 -16.58 1.38 -22.02
N GLY A 119 -15.34 1.00 -21.69
CA GLY A 119 -15.07 0.02 -20.64
C GLY A 119 -15.24 0.59 -19.23
N PRO A 120 -15.43 -0.27 -18.21
CA PRO A 120 -15.68 0.12 -16.81
C PRO A 120 -14.44 0.55 -16.01
N GLU A 121 -13.27 0.63 -16.61
CA GLU A 121 -11.97 0.84 -15.94
C GLU A 121 -11.73 2.31 -15.54
N TYR A 122 -10.98 2.50 -14.45
CA TYR A 122 -10.67 3.81 -13.86
C TYR A 122 -9.28 3.87 -13.19
N ALA A 123 -8.45 2.84 -13.34
CA ALA A 123 -7.02 2.89 -13.13
C ALA A 123 -6.31 2.58 -14.46
N VAL A 124 -6.11 3.61 -15.28
CA VAL A 124 -5.83 3.48 -16.73
C VAL A 124 -4.42 3.95 -17.05
N SER A 125 -3.56 3.01 -17.43
CA SER A 125 -2.16 3.25 -17.79
C SER A 125 -2.03 4.30 -18.90
N GLY A 126 -1.22 5.33 -18.68
CA GLY A 126 -1.02 6.38 -19.69
C GLY A 126 -2.19 7.36 -19.87
N SER A 127 -3.21 7.34 -19.01
CA SER A 127 -4.28 8.36 -19.03
C SER A 127 -3.83 9.69 -18.45
N GLU A 128 -4.36 10.78 -19.00
CA GLU A 128 -4.07 12.17 -18.62
C GLU A 128 -5.29 12.86 -17.98
N ALA A 129 -5.08 13.80 -17.05
CA ALA A 129 -6.14 14.57 -16.40
C ALA A 129 -7.05 15.29 -17.41
N ARG A 130 -6.48 15.83 -18.49
CA ARG A 130 -7.24 16.45 -19.59
C ARG A 130 -8.19 15.50 -20.32
N GLU A 131 -7.88 14.20 -20.36
CA GLU A 131 -8.73 13.18 -20.98
C GLU A 131 -9.83 12.70 -20.01
N TRP A 132 -9.53 12.65 -18.71
CA TRP A 132 -10.52 12.35 -17.67
C TRP A 132 -11.68 13.35 -17.64
N VAL A 133 -11.41 14.64 -17.88
CA VAL A 133 -12.46 15.67 -17.99
C VAL A 133 -13.16 15.70 -19.35
N ASP A 134 -12.63 15.03 -20.37
CA ASP A 134 -13.29 14.84 -21.67
C ASP A 134 -14.31 13.70 -21.59
N THR A 135 -15.38 13.93 -20.84
CA THR A 135 -16.46 12.97 -20.60
C THR A 135 -17.31 12.68 -21.85
N ALA A 136 -17.01 13.28 -23.00
CA ALA A 136 -17.65 12.96 -24.28
C ALA A 136 -16.97 11.75 -24.93
N ASP A 137 -15.64 11.68 -24.85
CA ASP A 137 -14.82 10.64 -25.47
C ASP A 137 -14.29 9.58 -24.48
N TYR A 138 -14.28 9.86 -23.17
CA TYR A 138 -13.78 8.95 -22.12
C TYR A 138 -14.76 8.75 -20.95
N PRO A 139 -14.92 7.52 -20.41
CA PRO A 139 -15.91 7.20 -19.38
C PRO A 139 -15.38 7.30 -17.93
N TRP A 140 -14.10 7.65 -17.71
CA TRP A 140 -13.40 7.33 -16.47
C TRP A 140 -13.98 7.99 -15.20
N ILE A 141 -14.39 9.27 -15.26
CA ILE A 141 -15.13 9.92 -14.15
C ILE A 141 -16.43 9.16 -13.87
N ALA A 142 -17.20 8.82 -14.91
CA ALA A 142 -18.47 8.11 -14.75
C ALA A 142 -18.27 6.71 -14.14
N ASN A 143 -17.17 6.03 -14.45
CA ASN A 143 -16.80 4.74 -13.88
C ASN A 143 -16.46 4.84 -12.38
N VAL A 144 -15.68 5.85 -11.96
CA VAL A 144 -15.41 6.12 -10.54
C VAL A 144 -16.71 6.44 -9.79
N VAL A 145 -17.56 7.29 -10.37
CA VAL A 145 -18.89 7.62 -9.82
C VAL A 145 -19.76 6.36 -9.68
N ALA A 146 -19.77 5.47 -10.67
CA ALA A 146 -20.55 4.24 -10.64
C ALA A 146 -20.06 3.27 -9.56
N GLU A 147 -18.74 3.09 -9.38
CA GLU A 147 -18.20 2.24 -8.30
C GLU A 147 -18.50 2.84 -6.92
N LEU A 148 -18.36 4.17 -6.74
CA LEU A 148 -18.74 4.82 -5.49
C LEU A 148 -20.23 4.62 -5.19
N VAL A 149 -21.13 4.74 -6.16
CA VAL A 149 -22.56 4.46 -5.95
C VAL A 149 -22.83 2.99 -5.61
N ALA A 150 -22.09 2.05 -6.21
CA ALA A 150 -22.23 0.62 -5.94
C ALA A 150 -21.70 0.22 -4.55
N GLU A 151 -20.59 0.81 -4.11
CA GLU A 151 -19.88 0.48 -2.88
C GLU A 151 -19.98 1.61 -1.83
N PRO A 152 -21.06 1.65 -1.03
CA PRO A 152 -21.31 2.71 -0.06
C PRO A 152 -20.32 2.76 1.11
N SER A 153 -19.55 1.70 1.36
CA SER A 153 -18.56 1.63 2.44
C SER A 153 -17.23 2.32 2.11
N ILE A 154 -16.99 2.69 0.85
CA ILE A 154 -15.75 3.39 0.46
C ILE A 154 -15.75 4.80 1.05
N ASP A 155 -14.76 5.10 1.88
CA ASP A 155 -14.59 6.40 2.55
C ASP A 155 -13.33 7.15 2.09
N THR A 156 -12.52 6.53 1.23
CA THR A 156 -11.32 7.13 0.66
C THR A 156 -11.20 6.80 -0.83
N VAL A 157 -10.91 7.80 -1.66
CA VAL A 157 -10.35 7.59 -3.00
C VAL A 157 -8.86 7.90 -2.97
N MET A 158 -8.04 6.91 -3.29
CA MET A 158 -6.63 7.13 -3.61
C MET A 158 -6.56 7.54 -5.09
N PHE A 159 -5.97 8.71 -5.35
CA PHE A 159 -5.97 9.37 -6.65
C PHE A 159 -4.55 9.67 -7.12
N SER A 160 -4.12 9.07 -8.23
CA SER A 160 -2.79 9.33 -8.82
C SER A 160 -2.94 9.66 -10.30
N LEU A 161 -2.88 10.95 -10.65
CA LEU A 161 -3.11 11.44 -12.02
C LEU A 161 -2.43 12.78 -12.26
N GLY A 162 -1.93 12.99 -13.48
CA GLY A 162 -1.23 14.21 -13.91
C GLY A 162 0.20 13.96 -14.39
N GLY A 163 0.81 12.83 -14.02
CA GLY A 163 2.15 12.45 -14.44
C GLY A 163 2.25 12.25 -15.96
N ASN A 164 1.20 11.72 -16.59
CA ASN A 164 1.15 11.62 -18.05
C ASN A 164 0.95 12.98 -18.74
N ASP A 165 0.20 13.92 -18.17
CA ASP A 165 0.06 15.27 -18.71
C ASP A 165 1.41 16.01 -18.76
N ILE A 166 2.26 15.75 -17.78
CA ILE A 166 3.65 16.20 -17.76
C ILE A 166 4.50 15.45 -18.78
N LEU A 167 4.50 14.11 -18.69
CA LEU A 167 5.31 13.25 -19.55
C LEU A 167 4.84 13.22 -21.01
N ALA A 168 3.71 13.82 -21.37
CA ALA A 168 3.26 14.04 -22.74
C ALA A 168 4.31 14.83 -23.56
N GLY A 169 5.20 15.58 -22.90
CA GLY A 169 6.38 16.17 -23.52
C GLY A 169 6.05 17.29 -24.52
N LYS A 170 7.07 17.78 -25.22
CA LYS A 170 6.89 18.81 -26.26
C LYS A 170 5.95 18.36 -27.37
N SER A 171 5.96 17.07 -27.74
CA SER A 171 5.12 16.52 -28.79
C SER A 171 3.63 16.39 -28.42
N GLY A 172 3.31 16.08 -27.16
CA GLY A 172 1.94 15.94 -26.65
C GLY A 172 1.34 17.21 -26.00
N GLY A 173 2.12 18.29 -25.85
CA GLY A 173 1.67 19.49 -25.15
C GLY A 173 1.74 19.39 -23.62
N GLY A 174 2.65 18.54 -23.14
CA GLY A 174 3.09 18.45 -21.75
C GLY A 174 4.32 19.30 -21.47
N TRP A 175 5.07 18.92 -20.43
CA TRP A 175 6.23 19.68 -19.97
C TRP A 175 7.46 19.39 -20.82
N TYR A 176 8.29 20.41 -21.04
CA TYR A 176 9.66 20.22 -21.50
C TYR A 176 10.56 21.32 -20.94
N LYS A 177 11.81 20.96 -20.65
CA LYS A 177 12.83 21.87 -20.14
C LYS A 177 12.87 23.17 -20.96
N ASP A 178 12.86 24.31 -20.27
CA ASP A 178 12.92 25.66 -20.84
C ASP A 178 11.74 26.05 -21.75
N MET A 179 10.55 25.44 -21.61
CA MET A 179 9.37 25.75 -22.43
C MET A 179 8.97 27.24 -22.43
N ASP A 180 9.20 27.95 -21.33
CA ASP A 180 8.96 29.38 -21.21
C ASP A 180 9.88 30.27 -22.07
N LEU A 181 10.96 29.73 -22.63
CA LEU A 181 11.76 30.41 -23.65
C LEU A 181 11.11 30.36 -25.05
N ASP A 182 10.21 29.40 -25.31
CA ASP A 182 9.42 29.34 -26.53
C ASP A 182 8.10 30.14 -26.39
N VAL A 183 7.42 30.03 -25.24
CA VAL A 183 6.21 30.81 -24.91
C VAL A 183 6.21 31.19 -23.41
N PRO A 184 6.44 32.46 -23.03
CA PRO A 184 6.47 32.86 -21.62
C PRO A 184 5.18 32.56 -20.85
N GLY A 185 5.28 31.94 -19.69
CA GLY A 185 4.16 31.52 -18.84
C GLY A 185 3.49 30.20 -19.25
N SER A 186 4.05 29.47 -20.22
CA SER A 186 3.54 28.18 -20.69
C SER A 186 3.62 27.07 -19.64
N GLU A 187 4.67 27.05 -18.83
CA GLU A 187 4.86 26.10 -17.72
C GLU A 187 3.80 26.32 -16.64
N GLN A 188 3.62 27.58 -16.21
CA GLN A 188 2.54 27.94 -15.29
C GLN A 188 1.15 27.60 -15.85
N ALA A 189 0.91 27.83 -17.14
CA ALA A 189 -0.36 27.50 -17.79
C ALA A 189 -0.63 25.98 -17.85
N LEU A 190 0.40 25.17 -18.10
CA LEU A 190 0.34 23.71 -18.07
C LEU A 190 -0.07 23.21 -16.68
N PHE A 191 0.64 23.62 -15.63
CA PHE A 191 0.32 23.17 -14.27
C PHE A 191 -1.05 23.68 -13.79
N THR A 192 -1.44 24.91 -14.17
CA THR A 192 -2.77 25.46 -13.86
C THR A 192 -3.88 24.62 -14.49
N ARG A 193 -3.69 24.14 -15.72
CA ARG A 193 -4.63 23.23 -16.39
C ARG A 193 -4.74 21.89 -15.64
N ILE A 194 -3.61 21.23 -15.37
CA ILE A 194 -3.58 19.90 -14.72
C ILE A 194 -4.30 19.93 -13.36
N LEU A 195 -4.10 20.99 -12.56
CA LEU A 195 -4.78 21.15 -11.27
C LEU A 195 -6.28 21.47 -11.41
N ALA A 196 -6.68 22.21 -12.45
CA ALA A 196 -8.10 22.48 -12.74
C ALA A 196 -8.84 21.22 -13.21
N ASP A 197 -8.21 20.43 -14.08
CA ASP A 197 -8.74 19.15 -14.56
C ASP A 197 -8.85 18.16 -13.38
N SER A 198 -7.80 18.06 -12.56
CA SER A 198 -7.78 17.24 -11.34
C SER A 198 -8.84 17.68 -10.31
N SER A 199 -9.07 18.99 -10.16
CA SER A 199 -10.14 19.52 -9.31
C SER A 199 -11.52 19.13 -9.84
N THR A 200 -11.74 19.17 -11.16
CA THR A 200 -13.00 18.77 -11.79
C THR A 200 -13.33 17.29 -11.54
N ILE A 201 -12.33 16.41 -11.58
CA ILE A 201 -12.47 14.98 -11.28
C ILE A 201 -12.84 14.76 -9.80
N ILE A 202 -12.18 15.48 -8.89
CA ILE A 202 -12.41 15.42 -7.45
C ILE A 202 -13.76 16.03 -7.05
N ASP A 203 -14.21 17.07 -7.72
CA ASP A 203 -15.54 17.65 -7.54
C ASP A 203 -16.63 16.62 -7.93
N ALA A 204 -16.42 15.84 -8.99
CA ALA A 204 -17.33 14.75 -9.35
C ALA A 204 -17.35 13.62 -8.30
N ILE A 205 -16.19 13.23 -7.76
CA ILE A 205 -16.06 12.24 -6.67
C ILE A 205 -16.80 12.72 -5.41
N THR A 206 -16.53 13.94 -4.97
CA THR A 206 -17.08 14.50 -3.73
C THR A 206 -18.54 14.92 -3.86
N ALA A 207 -19.03 15.22 -5.07
CA ALA A 207 -20.47 15.42 -5.31
C ALA A 207 -21.30 14.14 -5.09
N VAL A 208 -20.75 12.96 -5.40
CA VAL A 208 -21.41 11.67 -5.11
C VAL A 208 -21.34 11.33 -3.62
N ARG A 209 -20.20 11.58 -2.98
CA ARG A 209 -19.99 11.30 -1.56
C ARG A 209 -19.27 12.48 -0.88
N PRO A 210 -20.00 13.47 -0.34
CA PRO A 210 -19.40 14.61 0.35
C PRO A 210 -18.53 14.22 1.57
N GLY A 211 -18.78 13.04 2.13
CA GLY A 211 -18.01 12.42 3.21
C GLY A 211 -16.86 11.50 2.77
N VAL A 212 -16.48 11.45 1.48
CA VAL A 212 -15.28 10.73 1.03
C VAL A 212 -14.07 11.64 1.15
N ASP A 213 -12.95 11.09 1.61
CA ASP A 213 -11.66 11.76 1.58
C ASP A 213 -10.93 11.39 0.28
N VAL A 214 -10.05 12.25 -0.22
CA VAL A 214 -9.21 11.93 -1.38
C VAL A 214 -7.73 12.03 -0.99
N LEU A 215 -7.02 10.92 -1.10
CA LEU A 215 -5.56 10.85 -0.92
C LEU A 215 -4.91 10.99 -2.29
N VAL A 216 -4.37 12.18 -2.59
CA VAL A 216 -3.59 12.47 -3.78
C VAL A 216 -2.21 11.82 -3.61
N SER A 217 -1.84 10.94 -4.54
CA SER A 217 -0.58 10.22 -4.51
C SER A 217 0.48 10.87 -5.38
N SER A 218 1.57 11.28 -4.75
CA SER A 218 2.87 11.64 -5.33
C SER A 218 3.47 10.50 -6.14
N TYR A 219 4.40 10.85 -7.02
CA TYR A 219 5.30 9.93 -7.73
C TYR A 219 6.62 9.71 -6.96
N GLU A 220 7.68 9.29 -7.67
CA GLU A 220 9.07 9.06 -7.20
C GLU A 220 10.04 9.53 -8.31
N TYR A 221 11.31 9.79 -7.96
CA TYR A 221 12.36 10.22 -8.91
C TYR A 221 12.62 9.20 -10.03
N PRO A 222 12.18 9.46 -11.27
CA PRO A 222 12.24 8.48 -12.36
C PRO A 222 13.67 8.23 -12.85
N ASN A 223 13.95 7.00 -13.31
CA ASN A 223 15.28 6.62 -13.78
C ASN A 223 15.34 6.30 -15.28
N PHE A 224 15.57 7.34 -16.08
CA PHE A 224 15.76 7.24 -17.53
C PHE A 224 17.11 6.61 -17.96
N ASN A 225 17.99 6.23 -17.02
CA ASN A 225 19.28 5.59 -17.31
C ASN A 225 19.11 4.07 -17.46
N VAL A 226 18.40 3.68 -18.52
CA VAL A 226 18.10 2.28 -18.87
C VAL A 226 19.11 1.69 -19.87
N SER A 227 19.03 0.38 -20.14
CA SER A 227 19.91 -0.27 -21.12
C SER A 227 19.74 0.30 -22.54
N ALA A 228 20.76 0.14 -23.40
CA ALA A 228 20.82 0.79 -24.71
C ALA A 228 19.60 0.52 -25.60
N LEU A 229 19.06 -0.70 -25.57
CA LEU A 229 17.85 -1.09 -26.30
C LEU A 229 16.63 -0.28 -25.83
N TRP A 230 16.40 -0.21 -24.52
CA TRP A 230 15.25 0.51 -23.96
C TRP A 230 15.39 2.02 -24.01
N CYS A 231 16.63 2.52 -24.03
CA CYS A 231 16.86 3.92 -24.35
C CYS A 231 16.38 4.18 -25.77
N TRP A 232 16.82 3.40 -26.77
CA TRP A 232 16.37 3.59 -28.15
C TRP A 232 14.85 3.47 -28.34
N ILE A 233 14.18 2.52 -27.67
CA ILE A 233 12.73 2.29 -27.80
C ILE A 233 11.91 3.40 -27.12
N TYR A 234 12.28 3.80 -25.89
CA TYR A 234 11.41 4.63 -25.04
C TYR A 234 12.15 5.76 -24.33
N ALA A 235 13.16 5.45 -23.50
CA ALA A 235 13.70 6.43 -22.56
C ALA A 235 14.49 7.57 -23.25
N CYS A 236 15.28 7.28 -24.29
CA CYS A 236 15.97 8.31 -25.07
C CYS A 236 14.97 9.17 -25.88
N PRO A 237 14.01 8.62 -26.66
CA PRO A 237 12.95 9.41 -27.29
C PRO A 237 12.19 10.31 -26.30
N LYS A 238 11.74 9.77 -25.16
CA LYS A 238 11.02 10.55 -24.14
C LYS A 238 11.91 11.66 -23.56
N ARG A 239 13.15 11.35 -23.18
CA ARG A 239 14.11 12.35 -22.67
C ARG A 239 14.42 13.45 -23.69
N ARG A 240 14.45 13.13 -24.99
CA ARG A 240 14.57 14.13 -26.06
C ARG A 240 13.32 14.99 -26.20
N ASP A 241 12.12 14.43 -26.03
CA ASP A 241 10.85 15.16 -26.10
C ASP A 241 10.58 16.03 -24.85
N LEU A 242 11.16 15.66 -23.70
CA LEU A 242 11.24 16.47 -22.48
C LEU A 242 12.31 17.60 -22.57
N SER A 243 12.98 17.77 -23.71
CA SER A 243 14.03 18.77 -23.92
C SER A 243 13.63 19.76 -25.02
N ARG A 244 13.75 21.08 -24.76
CA ARG A 244 13.53 22.10 -25.80
C ARG A 244 14.49 22.00 -26.98
N ASP A 245 15.76 21.72 -26.70
CA ASP A 245 16.84 21.52 -27.68
C ASP A 245 17.63 20.26 -27.30
N PRO A 246 17.19 19.06 -27.71
CA PRO A 246 17.81 17.79 -27.31
C PRO A 246 19.18 17.53 -27.93
N ASP A 247 19.64 18.35 -28.87
CA ASP A 247 20.93 18.18 -29.55
C ASP A 247 22.04 19.02 -28.89
N ASN A 248 21.69 20.12 -28.21
CA ASN A 248 22.64 20.97 -27.46
C ASN A 248 22.41 20.99 -25.94
N ALA A 249 21.19 20.69 -25.47
CA ALA A 249 20.77 20.88 -24.07
C ALA A 249 19.74 19.81 -23.63
N LEU A 250 20.09 18.53 -23.80
CA LEU A 250 19.29 17.40 -23.29
C LEU A 250 19.05 17.53 -21.77
N VAL A 251 17.82 17.26 -21.33
CA VAL A 251 17.42 17.33 -19.92
C VAL A 251 18.17 16.30 -19.05
N SER A 252 18.71 16.76 -17.92
CA SER A 252 19.42 15.95 -16.93
C SER A 252 18.47 15.31 -15.90
N ASP A 253 18.94 14.30 -15.16
CA ASP A 253 18.10 13.61 -14.15
C ASP A 253 17.68 14.59 -13.04
N ALA A 254 18.59 15.46 -12.62
CA ALA A 254 18.32 16.52 -11.64
C ALA A 254 17.28 17.55 -12.15
N GLU A 255 17.19 17.80 -13.46
CA GLU A 255 16.17 18.69 -14.03
C GLU A 255 14.80 18.00 -14.16
N ILE A 256 14.77 16.69 -14.46
CA ILE A 256 13.52 15.91 -14.40
C ILE A 256 13.00 15.86 -12.95
N ASN A 257 13.88 15.60 -11.99
CA ASN A 257 13.52 15.61 -10.58
C ASN A 257 13.07 17.01 -10.13
N ALA A 258 13.77 18.09 -10.50
CA ALA A 258 13.35 19.45 -10.15
C ALA A 258 11.96 19.81 -10.69
N MET A 259 11.63 19.36 -11.90
CA MET A 259 10.28 19.49 -12.46
C MET A 259 9.26 18.71 -11.62
N ASN A 260 9.56 17.46 -11.25
CA ASN A 260 8.67 16.63 -10.44
C ASN A 260 8.41 17.29 -9.07
N LEU A 261 9.44 17.83 -8.43
CA LEU A 261 9.30 18.58 -7.17
C LEU A 261 8.46 19.85 -7.31
N ASP A 262 8.51 20.55 -8.46
CA ASP A 262 7.63 21.69 -8.70
C ASP A 262 6.16 21.23 -8.83
N VAL A 263 5.89 20.13 -9.52
CA VAL A 263 4.56 19.49 -9.60
C VAL A 263 4.03 19.12 -8.21
N GLU A 264 4.83 18.39 -7.43
CA GLU A 264 4.40 17.92 -6.10
C GLU A 264 4.27 19.09 -5.09
N SER A 265 5.12 20.12 -5.17
CA SER A 265 4.96 21.32 -4.33
C SER A 265 3.63 22.07 -4.60
N ARG A 266 3.18 22.08 -5.86
CA ARG A 266 1.88 22.66 -6.25
C ARG A 266 0.72 21.78 -5.81
N ARG A 267 0.87 20.45 -5.86
CA ARG A 267 -0.11 19.50 -5.30
C ARG A 267 -0.23 19.64 -3.78
N ILE A 268 0.87 19.79 -3.04
CA ILE A 268 0.86 20.11 -1.60
C ILE A 268 0.07 21.41 -1.34
N ALA A 269 0.35 22.48 -2.08
CA ALA A 269 -0.37 23.75 -1.92
C ALA A 269 -1.88 23.63 -2.22
N TRP A 270 -2.24 22.81 -3.22
CA TRP A 270 -3.62 22.53 -3.61
C TRP A 270 -4.38 21.66 -2.60
N THR A 271 -3.78 20.58 -2.10
CA THR A 271 -4.40 19.70 -1.09
C THR A 271 -4.54 20.41 0.25
N ASN A 272 -3.51 21.15 0.70
CA ASN A 272 -3.58 21.98 1.91
C ASN A 272 -4.72 23.02 1.89
N ALA A 273 -5.20 23.43 0.71
CA ALA A 273 -6.32 24.36 0.57
C ALA A 273 -7.71 23.72 0.78
N ASN A 274 -7.81 22.38 0.87
CA ASN A 274 -9.08 21.66 1.00
C ASN A 274 -8.99 20.55 2.08
N PRO A 275 -9.73 20.64 3.20
CA PRO A 275 -9.65 19.67 4.31
C PRO A 275 -10.23 18.28 4.01
N ARG A 276 -10.68 18.02 2.77
CA ARG A 276 -11.06 16.70 2.26
C ARG A 276 -9.96 16.05 1.42
N LEU A 277 -8.90 16.81 1.11
CA LEU A 277 -7.75 16.36 0.34
C LEU A 277 -6.57 16.12 1.27
N HIS A 278 -5.89 15.01 1.02
CA HIS A 278 -4.66 14.62 1.69
C HIS A 278 -3.62 14.38 0.61
N PHE A 279 -2.36 14.64 0.93
CA PHE A 279 -1.24 14.35 0.03
C PHE A 279 -0.35 13.27 0.67
N ASP A 280 -0.05 12.23 -0.10
CA ASP A 280 1.08 11.33 0.15
C ASP A 280 2.31 11.93 -0.52
N HIS A 281 3.48 11.86 0.12
CA HIS A 281 4.72 12.40 -0.44
C HIS A 281 5.70 11.24 -0.68
N GLY A 282 5.99 10.95 -1.95
CA GLY A 282 6.78 9.77 -2.37
C GLY A 282 8.19 10.09 -2.91
N ASP A 283 8.54 11.36 -3.08
CA ASP A 283 9.78 11.75 -3.76
C ASP A 283 11.03 11.44 -2.93
N GLY A 284 11.83 10.46 -3.38
CA GLY A 284 13.00 9.98 -2.65
C GLY A 284 12.67 8.96 -1.58
N GLU A 285 11.50 8.32 -1.63
CA GLU A 285 11.15 7.24 -0.72
C GLU A 285 12.02 5.99 -0.98
N MET A 286 12.25 5.66 -2.24
CA MET A 286 13.13 4.57 -2.65
C MET A 286 14.60 4.89 -2.33
N HIS A 287 14.99 6.17 -2.31
CA HIS A 287 16.29 6.59 -1.78
C HIS A 287 16.42 6.33 -0.28
N TYR A 288 15.35 6.47 0.50
CA TYR A 288 15.35 6.08 1.91
C TYR A 288 15.46 4.56 2.07
N TYR A 289 14.62 3.78 1.38
CA TYR A 289 14.60 2.32 1.54
C TYR A 289 15.81 1.59 0.95
N TYR A 290 16.40 2.07 -0.14
CA TYR A 290 17.49 1.37 -0.86
C TYR A 290 18.79 2.19 -1.04
N GLY A 291 18.76 3.51 -0.83
CA GLY A 291 19.86 4.41 -1.19
C GLY A 291 19.77 4.96 -2.62
N ASP A 292 20.74 5.81 -3.00
CA ASP A 292 20.83 6.47 -4.32
C ASP A 292 22.01 5.98 -5.17
N GLY A 293 22.62 4.86 -4.77
CA GLY A 293 23.83 4.29 -5.36
C GLY A 293 25.14 4.93 -4.88
N VAL A 294 25.08 5.94 -4.01
CA VAL A 294 26.24 6.54 -3.31
C VAL A 294 26.03 6.53 -1.80
N SER A 295 24.87 6.98 -1.36
CA SER A 295 24.36 6.85 0.00
C SER A 295 23.70 5.48 0.15
N ALA A 296 23.93 4.82 1.28
CA ALA A 296 23.26 3.58 1.63
C ALA A 296 21.79 3.82 2.04
N ALA A 297 21.00 2.75 2.06
CA ALA A 297 19.67 2.72 2.66
C ALA A 297 19.69 3.35 4.09
N GLY A 298 18.66 4.11 4.43
CA GLY A 298 18.51 4.79 5.72
C GLY A 298 19.43 5.99 5.98
N VAL A 299 20.33 6.35 5.05
CA VAL A 299 21.22 7.53 5.19
C VAL A 299 20.56 8.82 4.70
N LEU A 300 19.74 8.72 3.65
CA LEU A 300 19.01 9.86 3.07
C LEU A 300 17.70 10.12 3.81
N PRO A 301 17.16 11.36 3.81
CA PRO A 301 15.92 11.67 4.49
C PRO A 301 14.73 10.91 3.89
N ARG A 302 13.90 10.29 4.74
CA ARG A 302 12.57 9.78 4.36
C ARG A 302 11.66 10.97 4.00
N PRO A 303 10.85 10.89 2.92
CA PRO A 303 9.88 11.93 2.58
C PRO A 303 8.94 12.23 3.77
N GLY A 304 8.79 13.50 4.14
CA GLY A 304 7.89 13.90 5.22
C GLY A 304 6.42 13.78 4.82
N GLN A 305 5.56 13.32 5.74
CA GLN A 305 4.13 13.00 5.47
C GLN A 305 3.12 13.93 6.17
N GLN A 306 3.58 14.95 6.89
CA GLN A 306 2.72 15.80 7.72
C GLN A 306 2.46 17.17 7.08
N ALA A 307 1.19 17.46 6.84
CA ALA A 307 0.73 18.79 6.44
C ALA A 307 1.01 19.85 7.52
N PRO A 308 1.23 21.13 7.16
CA PRO A 308 1.20 21.66 5.80
C PRO A 308 2.54 21.53 5.05
N ASP A 309 3.65 21.37 5.76
CA ASP A 309 5.00 21.60 5.20
C ASP A 309 5.69 20.33 4.67
N TYR A 310 5.17 19.14 4.96
CA TYR A 310 5.67 17.84 4.49
C TYR A 310 7.18 17.62 4.73
N LEU A 311 7.72 18.18 5.82
CA LEU A 311 9.15 18.18 6.10
C LEU A 311 9.68 16.78 6.47
N PRO A 312 10.80 16.32 5.86
CA PRO A 312 11.57 17.01 4.82
C PRO A 312 10.89 16.89 3.44
N PHE A 313 10.71 18.03 2.77
CA PHE A 313 10.38 18.12 1.35
C PHE A 313 11.55 18.80 0.61
N PRO A 314 12.15 18.15 -0.40
CA PRO A 314 11.87 16.78 -0.83
C PRO A 314 12.49 15.73 0.11
N GLY A 315 12.13 14.46 -0.08
CA GLY A 315 12.90 13.33 0.44
C GLY A 315 14.10 12.97 -0.45
N GLY A 316 14.91 12.02 0.01
CA GLY A 316 16.02 11.46 -0.75
C GLY A 316 17.11 12.45 -1.16
N ASN A 317 17.62 12.27 -2.38
CA ASN A 317 18.61 13.14 -3.01
C ASN A 317 18.08 13.61 -4.38
N PRO A 318 17.58 14.86 -4.52
CA PRO A 318 16.95 15.32 -5.76
C PRO A 318 17.91 15.42 -6.96
N LEU A 319 19.23 15.33 -6.73
CA LEU A 319 20.23 15.37 -7.81
C LEU A 319 20.43 14.01 -8.49
N ARG A 320 19.72 12.95 -8.07
CA ARG A 320 19.86 11.58 -8.58
C ARG A 320 18.50 10.93 -8.84
N PRO A 321 18.37 10.06 -9.85
CA PRO A 321 17.19 9.22 -9.98
C PRO A 321 17.19 8.13 -8.89
N SER A 322 16.03 7.54 -8.60
CA SER A 322 15.98 6.33 -7.76
C SER A 322 16.66 5.14 -8.45
N LEU A 323 17.20 4.20 -7.67
CA LEU A 323 17.99 3.08 -8.21
C LEU A 323 17.21 2.30 -9.27
N ARG A 324 17.88 1.91 -10.38
CA ARG A 324 17.15 1.30 -11.50
C ARG A 324 16.50 -0.01 -11.09
N GLU A 325 17.11 -0.71 -10.15
CA GLU A 325 16.65 -1.99 -9.61
C GLU A 325 15.31 -1.91 -8.87
N ASN A 326 14.78 -0.70 -8.62
CA ASN A 326 13.50 -0.46 -7.95
C ASN A 326 12.35 -0.20 -8.95
N PHE A 327 12.62 -0.20 -10.26
CA PHE A 327 11.63 0.02 -11.33
C PHE A 327 11.33 -1.26 -12.12
N ARG A 328 10.11 -1.38 -12.65
CA ARG A 328 9.64 -2.61 -13.34
C ARG A 328 10.58 -3.10 -14.43
N VAL A 329 10.69 -4.41 -14.54
CA VAL A 329 11.26 -5.08 -15.71
C VAL A 329 10.18 -5.38 -16.73
N VAL A 330 10.50 -5.24 -18.00
CA VAL A 330 9.63 -5.60 -19.12
C VAL A 330 10.24 -6.80 -19.81
N SER A 331 9.52 -7.92 -19.79
CA SER A 331 10.00 -9.21 -20.29
C SER A 331 11.37 -9.61 -19.69
N GLY A 332 11.58 -9.32 -18.39
CA GLY A 332 12.83 -9.58 -17.66
C GLY A 332 13.90 -8.49 -17.77
N ILE A 333 13.72 -7.48 -18.62
CA ILE A 333 14.76 -6.47 -18.91
C ILE A 333 14.42 -5.13 -18.21
N PRO A 334 15.39 -4.42 -17.59
CA PRO A 334 15.20 -3.07 -17.06
C PRO A 334 14.88 -2.08 -18.19
N ALA A 335 13.61 -1.73 -18.29
CA ALA A 335 13.02 -1.01 -19.40
C ALA A 335 12.26 0.25 -18.98
N ASP A 336 11.42 0.09 -17.95
CA ASP A 336 10.53 1.11 -17.43
C ASP A 336 11.30 2.15 -16.60
N PRO A 337 11.30 3.44 -16.95
CA PRO A 337 11.99 4.45 -16.15
C PRO A 337 11.08 5.12 -15.12
N ILE A 338 9.80 4.76 -15.02
CA ILE A 338 8.76 5.52 -14.30
C ILE A 338 8.07 4.69 -13.22
N HIS A 339 7.71 3.44 -13.49
CA HIS A 339 6.91 2.63 -12.56
C HIS A 339 7.77 1.77 -11.65
N LEU A 340 7.52 1.84 -10.35
CA LEU A 340 8.16 0.99 -9.35
C LEU A 340 7.88 -0.49 -9.60
N ASP A 341 8.81 -1.36 -9.20
CA ASP A 341 8.51 -2.78 -9.05
C ASP A 341 7.55 -3.02 -7.88
N ALA A 342 7.04 -4.25 -7.76
CA ALA A 342 6.04 -4.57 -6.74
C ALA A 342 6.56 -4.37 -5.31
N GLU A 343 7.88 -4.51 -5.10
CA GLU A 343 8.52 -4.28 -3.80
C GLU A 343 8.55 -2.79 -3.47
N GLY A 344 8.88 -1.94 -4.45
CA GLY A 344 8.81 -0.48 -4.32
C GLY A 344 7.39 0.03 -4.03
N TYR A 345 6.37 -0.53 -4.68
CA TYR A 345 4.98 -0.18 -4.38
C TYR A 345 4.54 -0.64 -2.98
N LEU A 346 5.02 -1.79 -2.48
CA LEU A 346 4.75 -2.20 -1.08
C LEU A 346 5.33 -1.21 -0.07
N TYR A 347 6.52 -0.65 -0.30
CA TYR A 347 7.05 0.42 0.56
C TYR A 347 6.19 1.69 0.50
N LYS A 348 5.86 2.18 -0.70
CA LYS A 348 5.03 3.38 -0.87
C LYS A 348 3.70 3.28 -0.14
N VAL A 349 3.02 2.16 -0.33
CA VAL A 349 1.75 1.87 0.33
C VAL A 349 1.91 1.69 1.85
N ALA A 350 3.06 1.19 2.33
CA ALA A 350 3.36 1.16 3.75
C ALA A 350 3.49 2.56 4.36
N VAL A 351 4.08 3.52 3.63
CA VAL A 351 4.16 4.93 4.06
C VAL A 351 2.79 5.63 4.04
N GLN A 352 1.98 5.38 3.02
CA GLN A 352 0.56 5.80 2.98
C GLN A 352 -0.23 5.22 4.16
N THR A 353 0.06 3.97 4.51
CA THR A 353 -0.63 3.28 5.61
C THR A 353 -0.19 3.80 6.97
N GLU A 354 1.10 4.06 7.17
CA GLU A 354 1.63 4.67 8.39
C GLU A 354 1.04 6.06 8.66
N SER A 355 1.05 6.91 7.64
CA SER A 355 0.71 8.33 7.76
C SER A 355 -0.80 8.63 7.71
N TYR A 356 -1.57 7.82 6.98
CA TYR A 356 -2.97 8.10 6.68
C TYR A 356 -3.91 6.94 6.96
N PHE A 357 -3.73 5.76 6.33
CA PHE A 357 -4.74 4.70 6.43
C PHE A 357 -4.84 4.08 7.82
N PHE A 358 -3.72 3.74 8.49
CA PHE A 358 -3.77 3.15 9.82
C PHE A 358 -4.37 4.10 10.87
N PRO A 359 -3.97 5.40 10.97
CA PRO A 359 -4.68 6.36 11.83
C PRO A 359 -6.18 6.44 11.53
N LYS A 360 -6.58 6.47 10.25
CA LYS A 360 -7.99 6.54 9.84
C LYS A 360 -8.79 5.27 10.19
N PHE A 361 -8.21 4.10 10.00
CA PHE A 361 -8.85 2.80 10.26
C PHE A 361 -8.91 2.47 11.75
N ARG A 362 -7.84 2.79 12.49
CA ARG A 362 -7.77 2.70 13.96
C ARG A 362 -8.80 3.60 14.64
N GLY A 363 -9.09 4.77 14.05
CA GLY A 363 -10.09 5.70 14.54
C GLY A 363 -9.71 6.38 15.86
N GLU A 364 -10.72 6.78 16.64
CA GLU A 364 -10.52 7.42 17.94
C GLU A 364 -10.17 6.38 19.02
N VAL A 365 -8.95 6.48 19.55
CA VAL A 365 -8.44 5.67 20.67
C VAL A 365 -8.35 6.56 21.92
N SER A 366 -9.02 6.16 23.01
CA SER A 366 -8.92 6.83 24.31
C SER A 366 -7.58 6.53 24.98
N GLN A 367 -7.08 5.30 24.83
CA GLN A 367 -5.84 4.84 25.45
C GLN A 367 -5.25 3.63 24.71
N THR A 368 -3.92 3.60 24.58
CA THR A 368 -3.16 2.40 24.18
C THR A 368 -2.40 1.89 25.40
N LEU A 369 -2.55 0.62 25.74
CA LEU A 369 -1.77 -0.07 26.77
C LEU A 369 -0.78 -1.01 26.10
N SER A 370 0.49 -1.01 26.51
CA SER A 370 1.44 -2.06 26.14
C SER A 370 1.35 -3.23 27.11
N SER A 371 1.64 -4.44 26.63
CA SER A 371 1.68 -5.65 27.46
C SER A 371 2.81 -5.61 28.49
N LEU A 372 2.64 -6.35 29.59
CA LEU A 372 3.50 -6.29 30.77
C LEU A 372 4.86 -6.98 30.58
N GLY A 373 4.95 -8.01 29.75
CA GLY A 373 6.18 -8.79 29.55
C GLY A 373 6.57 -9.65 30.75
N GLY A 374 7.82 -10.12 30.75
CA GLY A 374 8.38 -10.97 31.78
C GLY A 374 7.51 -12.19 32.08
N ALA A 375 7.32 -12.48 33.36
CA ALA A 375 6.54 -13.64 33.79
C ALA A 375 5.03 -13.55 33.49
N PHE A 376 4.51 -12.41 33.01
CA PHE A 376 3.07 -12.21 32.77
C PHE A 376 2.65 -12.53 31.33
N ASP A 377 3.59 -12.55 30.39
CA ASP A 377 3.36 -12.89 28.98
C ASP A 377 4.06 -14.19 28.64
N GLY A 378 3.59 -14.91 27.63
CA GLY A 378 4.26 -16.11 27.17
C GLY A 378 3.37 -17.13 26.48
N TRP A 379 3.65 -18.41 26.73
CA TRP A 379 2.84 -19.52 26.27
C TRP A 379 2.83 -20.70 27.24
N THR A 380 1.84 -21.58 27.10
CA THR A 380 1.82 -22.92 27.69
C THR A 380 1.27 -23.97 26.72
N ASP A 381 1.63 -25.24 26.90
CA ASP A 381 1.02 -26.40 26.24
C ASP A 381 0.19 -27.29 27.19
N GLY A 382 -0.05 -26.83 28.42
CA GLY A 382 -0.69 -27.59 29.50
C GLY A 382 0.24 -28.52 30.29
N VAL A 383 1.53 -28.59 29.94
CA VAL A 383 2.57 -29.40 30.62
C VAL A 383 3.78 -28.55 30.97
N ALA A 384 4.19 -27.68 30.05
CA ALA A 384 5.25 -26.70 30.17
C ALA A 384 4.70 -25.28 29.92
N ALA A 385 5.51 -24.29 30.28
CA ALA A 385 5.28 -22.89 29.99
C ALA A 385 6.60 -22.20 29.65
N GLY A 386 6.54 -21.08 28.95
CA GLY A 386 7.70 -20.25 28.60
C GLY A 386 7.31 -18.78 28.43
N THR A 387 8.27 -17.88 28.63
CA THR A 387 8.06 -16.42 28.74
C THR A 387 9.08 -15.63 27.91
N ASP A 388 9.58 -16.24 26.82
CA ASP A 388 10.53 -15.62 25.88
C ASP A 388 9.85 -15.23 24.54
N ASP A 389 8.63 -15.70 24.31
CA ASP A 389 7.79 -15.48 23.12
C ASP A 389 6.32 -15.77 23.45
N ILE A 390 5.39 -15.26 22.64
CA ILE A 390 3.97 -15.67 22.68
C ILE A 390 3.73 -16.68 21.55
N ALA A 391 3.77 -17.97 21.87
CA ALA A 391 3.56 -19.06 20.92
C ALA A 391 2.08 -19.49 20.83
N ILE A 392 1.52 -19.45 19.61
CA ILE A 392 0.13 -19.84 19.31
C ILE A 392 0.12 -20.82 18.13
N GLY A 393 -0.62 -21.91 18.24
CA GLY A 393 -0.73 -22.95 17.21
C GLY A 393 -0.50 -24.35 17.76
N ASP A 394 0.22 -25.22 17.05
CA ASP A 394 0.61 -26.55 17.53
C ASP A 394 2.03 -26.99 17.15
N ASP A 395 2.56 -27.99 17.87
CA ASP A 395 3.89 -28.58 17.64
C ASP A 395 3.87 -29.96 16.94
N GLY A 396 2.72 -30.36 16.37
CA GLY A 396 2.45 -31.70 15.88
C GLY A 396 1.95 -32.68 16.94
N THR A 397 1.88 -32.27 18.21
CA THR A 397 1.40 -33.11 19.34
C THR A 397 0.53 -32.38 20.35
N ARG A 398 0.75 -31.07 20.58
CA ARG A 398 0.02 -30.25 21.53
C ARG A 398 -0.24 -28.85 20.97
N LEU A 399 -1.36 -28.28 21.40
CA LEU A 399 -1.65 -26.86 21.25
C LEU A 399 -0.70 -26.03 22.11
N SER A 400 -0.20 -24.92 21.55
CA SER A 400 0.39 -23.81 22.29
C SER A 400 -0.68 -22.72 22.48
N TYR A 401 -0.90 -22.34 23.74
CA TYR A 401 -1.80 -21.29 24.18
C TYR A 401 -0.93 -20.07 24.46
N GLY A 402 -1.11 -18.98 23.71
CA GLY A 402 -0.39 -17.72 23.96
C GLY A 402 -1.10 -16.89 25.03
N LEU A 403 -0.35 -16.30 25.96
CA LEU A 403 -0.85 -15.45 27.04
C LEU A 403 -0.27 -14.04 26.97
N VAL A 404 -1.13 -13.05 27.21
CA VAL A 404 -0.82 -11.62 27.08
C VAL A 404 -1.51 -10.84 28.20
N SER A 405 -0.77 -10.01 28.91
CA SER A 405 -1.18 -9.40 30.17
C SER A 405 -1.09 -7.88 30.15
N PHE A 406 -2.16 -7.20 30.59
CA PHE A 406 -2.22 -5.74 30.67
C PHE A 406 -2.60 -5.26 32.07
N ASP A 407 -1.87 -4.27 32.59
CA ASP A 407 -2.37 -3.50 33.73
C ASP A 407 -3.44 -2.51 33.25
N THR A 408 -4.69 -2.85 33.56
CA THR A 408 -5.89 -2.09 33.19
C THR A 408 -6.37 -1.16 34.31
N SER A 409 -5.61 -1.01 35.39
CA SER A 409 -5.91 -0.07 36.50
C SER A 409 -5.86 1.41 36.10
N ALA A 410 -5.30 1.73 34.93
CA ALA A 410 -5.29 3.09 34.37
C ALA A 410 -6.63 3.50 33.73
N ILE A 411 -7.56 2.56 33.50
CA ILE A 411 -8.92 2.84 33.01
C ILE A 411 -9.76 3.35 34.19
N ALA A 412 -10.50 4.45 34.00
CA ALA A 412 -11.33 4.98 35.09
C ALA A 412 -12.37 3.94 35.59
N PRO A 413 -12.60 3.80 36.91
CA PRO A 413 -13.42 2.71 37.47
C PRO A 413 -14.87 2.63 36.97
N ASP A 414 -15.42 3.76 36.52
CA ASP A 414 -16.77 3.91 35.98
C ASP A 414 -16.80 4.07 34.44
N ALA A 415 -15.66 3.99 33.77
CA ALA A 415 -15.59 4.12 32.31
C ALA A 415 -16.35 3.00 31.59
N VAL A 416 -17.16 3.38 30.60
CA VAL A 416 -17.81 2.42 29.69
C VAL A 416 -16.88 2.20 28.52
N ILE A 417 -16.28 1.01 28.42
CA ILE A 417 -15.45 0.60 27.29
C ILE A 417 -16.38 0.33 26.11
N GLU A 418 -16.26 1.14 25.06
CA GLU A 418 -17.08 1.05 23.84
C GLU A 418 -16.52 0.04 22.84
N SER A 419 -15.19 0.00 22.71
CA SER A 419 -14.47 -0.96 21.87
C SER A 419 -13.05 -1.18 22.38
N ALA A 420 -12.48 -2.33 22.03
CA ALA A 420 -11.08 -2.63 22.27
C ALA A 420 -10.52 -3.56 21.20
N SER A 421 -9.26 -3.38 20.83
CA SER A 421 -8.55 -4.18 19.84
C SER A 421 -7.17 -4.55 20.36
N LEU A 422 -6.90 -5.86 20.48
CA LEU A 422 -5.60 -6.41 20.84
C LEU A 422 -4.76 -6.62 19.58
N TYR A 423 -3.54 -6.12 19.55
CA TYR A 423 -2.60 -6.31 18.46
C TYR A 423 -1.40 -7.16 18.91
N LEU A 424 -0.98 -8.10 18.06
CA LEU A 424 0.21 -8.93 18.22
C LEU A 424 1.09 -8.80 16.98
N VAL A 425 2.41 -8.58 17.14
CA VAL A 425 3.35 -8.45 16.02
C VAL A 425 4.14 -9.75 15.85
N GLN A 426 4.02 -10.38 14.68
CA GLN A 426 4.70 -11.65 14.39
C GLN A 426 6.22 -11.48 14.40
N ASP A 427 6.91 -12.39 15.09
CA ASP A 427 8.36 -12.53 15.07
C ASP A 427 8.76 -13.65 14.08
N THR A 428 8.34 -14.88 14.36
CA THR A 428 8.73 -16.07 13.61
C THR A 428 7.59 -17.08 13.45
N ARG A 429 7.68 -17.91 12.41
CA ARG A 429 6.75 -19.01 12.12
C ARG A 429 7.47 -20.34 11.97
N SER A 430 6.88 -21.40 12.52
CA SER A 430 7.30 -22.80 12.34
C SER A 430 6.23 -23.57 11.56
N GLY A 431 6.60 -24.11 10.40
CA GLY A 431 5.72 -24.90 9.54
C GLY A 431 4.62 -24.06 8.87
N SER A 432 3.40 -24.61 8.78
CA SER A 432 2.28 -23.91 8.12
C SER A 432 1.75 -22.77 8.99
N ASN A 433 1.04 -21.83 8.38
CA ASN A 433 0.40 -20.74 9.10
C ASN A 433 -1.01 -21.13 9.56
N PRO A 434 -1.24 -21.41 10.86
CA PRO A 434 -2.52 -21.91 11.36
C PRO A 434 -3.66 -20.89 11.29
N PHE A 435 -3.34 -19.61 11.05
CA PHE A 435 -4.34 -18.55 10.91
C PHE A 435 -4.96 -18.53 9.52
N VAL A 436 -4.19 -18.81 8.46
CA VAL A 436 -4.70 -18.88 7.07
C VAL A 436 -5.01 -20.32 6.60
N THR A 437 -4.73 -21.34 7.42
CA THR A 437 -5.12 -22.73 7.14
C THR A 437 -6.20 -23.20 8.11
N ASP A 438 -7.22 -23.90 7.61
CA ASP A 438 -8.25 -24.53 8.47
C ASP A 438 -7.71 -25.73 9.30
N ALA A 439 -6.39 -25.93 9.35
CA ALA A 439 -5.73 -27.11 9.91
C ALA A 439 -6.05 -27.31 11.40
N LEU A 440 -6.01 -26.23 12.18
CA LEU A 440 -6.28 -26.26 13.63
C LEU A 440 -7.72 -25.83 13.98
N GLY A 441 -8.53 -25.50 12.97
CA GLY A 441 -9.86 -24.89 13.08
C GLY A 441 -9.80 -23.38 13.38
N ALA A 442 -10.90 -22.83 13.87
CA ALA A 442 -11.01 -21.43 14.27
C ALA A 442 -10.09 -21.10 15.48
N PRO A 443 -9.32 -19.99 15.46
CA PRO A 443 -8.71 -19.44 16.67
C PRO A 443 -9.78 -18.86 17.61
N ARG A 444 -9.53 -18.93 18.92
CA ARG A 444 -10.37 -18.32 19.96
C ARG A 444 -9.55 -17.40 20.86
N LEU A 445 -10.22 -16.37 21.38
CA LEU A 445 -9.71 -15.46 22.42
C LEU A 445 -10.50 -15.69 23.70
N ASP A 446 -9.84 -16.07 24.78
CA ASP A 446 -10.41 -16.08 26.13
C ASP A 446 -9.88 -14.88 26.93
N VAL A 447 -10.68 -14.33 27.84
CA VAL A 447 -10.34 -13.18 28.71
C VAL A 447 -10.59 -13.54 30.17
N ALA A 448 -9.67 -13.18 31.06
CA ALA A 448 -9.82 -13.35 32.51
C ALA A 448 -9.11 -12.24 33.30
N ALA A 449 -9.43 -12.09 34.58
CA ALA A 449 -8.59 -11.37 35.53
C ALA A 449 -7.17 -11.97 35.59
N SER A 450 -7.09 -13.29 35.68
CA SER A 450 -5.89 -14.10 35.43
C SER A 450 -6.29 -15.56 35.18
N PHE A 451 -5.48 -16.34 34.46
CA PHE A 451 -5.75 -17.75 34.15
C PHE A 451 -5.28 -18.73 35.24
N GLY A 452 -5.39 -18.35 36.51
CA GLY A 452 -4.92 -19.13 37.66
C GLY A 452 -4.04 -18.28 38.55
N ALA A 453 -2.80 -18.06 38.14
CA ALA A 453 -1.87 -17.09 38.73
C ALA A 453 -1.72 -15.85 37.82
N PRO A 454 -1.17 -14.72 38.33
CA PRO A 454 -0.75 -13.60 37.49
C PRO A 454 0.41 -13.96 36.55
N GLU A 455 1.34 -14.79 37.00
CA GLU A 455 2.43 -15.33 36.19
C GLU A 455 1.99 -16.53 35.35
N VAL A 456 2.53 -16.67 34.14
CA VAL A 456 2.20 -17.75 33.20
C VAL A 456 2.64 -19.12 33.75
N GLU A 457 1.70 -20.06 33.87
CA GLU A 457 1.95 -21.42 34.36
C GLU A 457 1.24 -22.52 33.52
N PRO A 458 1.68 -23.80 33.62
CA PRO A 458 1.04 -24.89 32.87
C PRO A 458 -0.46 -25.09 33.14
N GLY A 459 -0.99 -24.59 34.26
CA GLY A 459 -2.42 -24.63 34.57
C GLY A 459 -3.28 -23.80 33.60
N ASP A 460 -2.70 -22.71 33.08
CA ASP A 460 -3.39 -21.66 32.32
C ASP A 460 -4.04 -22.17 31.04
N ALA A 461 -3.54 -23.28 30.46
CA ALA A 461 -4.13 -23.93 29.30
C ALA A 461 -5.59 -24.39 29.55
N SER A 462 -5.94 -24.65 30.81
CA SER A 462 -7.22 -25.26 31.22
C SER A 462 -8.03 -24.44 32.22
N ALA A 463 -7.48 -23.32 32.71
CA ALA A 463 -8.15 -22.46 33.67
C ALA A 463 -9.43 -21.82 33.11
N PRO A 464 -10.42 -21.53 33.96
CA PRO A 464 -11.65 -20.86 33.54
C PRO A 464 -11.36 -19.43 33.05
N ALA A 465 -12.17 -18.97 32.10
CA ALA A 465 -12.17 -17.59 31.63
C ALA A 465 -13.38 -16.83 32.19
N ASP A 466 -13.27 -15.52 32.34
CA ASP A 466 -14.41 -14.63 32.63
C ASP A 466 -15.25 -14.39 31.37
N ALA A 467 -14.62 -14.40 30.19
CA ALA A 467 -15.27 -14.53 28.89
C ALA A 467 -14.49 -15.53 28.00
N SER A 468 -15.18 -16.53 27.43
CA SER A 468 -14.59 -17.50 26.51
C SER A 468 -15.01 -17.22 25.07
N ASP A 469 -14.11 -17.51 24.12
CA ASP A 469 -14.29 -17.29 22.68
C ASP A 469 -14.96 -15.95 22.36
N ALA A 470 -14.21 -14.87 22.64
CA ALA A 470 -14.73 -13.53 22.80
C ALA A 470 -14.03 -12.50 21.90
N GLY A 471 -13.40 -12.92 20.80
CA GLY A 471 -12.66 -12.05 19.87
C GLY A 471 -12.88 -12.35 18.38
N CYS A 472 -12.68 -11.32 17.55
CA CYS A 472 -12.76 -11.35 16.09
C CYS A 472 -11.34 -11.23 15.49
N PHE A 473 -10.83 -12.24 14.79
CA PHE A 473 -9.44 -12.26 14.32
C PHE A 473 -9.27 -11.62 12.93
N VAL A 474 -8.30 -10.72 12.80
CA VAL A 474 -8.03 -9.90 11.61
C VAL A 474 -6.53 -9.87 11.32
N GLY A 475 -6.16 -10.22 10.08
CA GLY A 475 -4.76 -10.24 9.64
C GLY A 475 -4.16 -11.64 9.58
N SER A 476 -3.21 -11.86 8.69
CA SER A 476 -2.65 -13.17 8.36
C SER A 476 -1.51 -13.63 9.28
N ALA A 477 -0.81 -12.68 9.92
CA ALA A 477 0.49 -12.90 10.55
C ALA A 477 1.49 -13.65 9.64
N ASP A 478 1.47 -13.44 8.31
CA ASP A 478 2.18 -14.30 7.35
C ASP A 478 3.72 -14.20 7.39
N ALA A 479 4.27 -13.05 7.78
CA ALA A 479 5.71 -12.84 7.91
C ALA A 479 6.06 -11.95 9.10
N SER A 480 7.35 -11.85 9.44
CA SER A 480 7.81 -10.98 10.53
C SER A 480 7.34 -9.54 10.32
N TYR A 481 6.93 -8.89 11.40
CA TYR A 481 6.27 -7.58 11.42
C TYR A 481 4.89 -7.50 10.76
N TYR A 482 4.22 -8.63 10.48
CA TYR A 482 2.78 -8.64 10.24
C TYR A 482 2.04 -8.63 11.58
N ALA A 483 1.03 -7.77 11.69
CA ALA A 483 0.18 -7.70 12.87
C ALA A 483 -1.04 -8.62 12.74
N LEU A 484 -1.34 -9.34 13.81
CA LEU A 484 -2.65 -9.93 14.07
C LEU A 484 -3.43 -8.97 14.97
N ARG A 485 -4.56 -8.44 14.49
CA ARG A 485 -5.52 -7.68 15.29
C ARG A 485 -6.63 -8.62 15.75
N ILE A 486 -7.09 -8.44 16.98
CA ILE A 486 -8.22 -9.16 17.55
C ILE A 486 -9.17 -8.14 18.15
N ASP A 487 -10.34 -7.95 17.54
CA ASP A 487 -11.37 -7.03 18.04
C ASP A 487 -12.21 -7.73 19.11
N LEU A 488 -12.45 -7.08 20.24
CA LEU A 488 -13.08 -7.71 21.40
C LEU A 488 -14.60 -7.60 21.32
N THR A 489 -15.28 -8.74 21.53
CA THR A 489 -16.74 -8.81 21.65
C THR A 489 -17.26 -8.10 22.90
N PRO A 490 -18.56 -7.74 22.99
CA PRO A 490 -19.14 -7.17 24.21
C PRO A 490 -18.93 -8.01 25.48
N ALA A 491 -18.77 -9.33 25.36
CA ALA A 491 -18.43 -10.20 26.49
C ALA A 491 -16.99 -9.99 26.97
N ALA A 492 -16.02 -9.89 26.05
CA ALA A 492 -14.65 -9.53 26.38
C ALA A 492 -14.55 -8.12 26.99
N LEU A 493 -15.25 -7.13 26.44
CA LEU A 493 -15.25 -5.75 26.98
C LEU A 493 -15.79 -5.68 28.41
N ALA A 494 -16.74 -6.56 28.77
CA ALA A 494 -17.26 -6.67 30.13
C ALA A 494 -16.29 -7.40 31.09
N ALA A 495 -15.40 -8.24 30.57
CA ALA A 495 -14.37 -8.94 31.34
C ALA A 495 -13.09 -8.10 31.56
N ILE A 496 -12.86 -7.04 30.79
CA ILE A 496 -11.74 -6.10 31.03
C ILE A 496 -11.93 -5.42 32.40
N ARG A 497 -10.93 -5.58 33.27
CA ARG A 497 -10.88 -4.96 34.59
C ARG A 497 -10.53 -3.47 34.52
N ARG A 498 -10.72 -2.77 35.64
CA ARG A 498 -10.42 -1.33 35.80
C ARG A 498 -9.62 -1.04 37.07
N ASP A 499 -9.12 -2.10 37.70
CA ASP A 499 -8.54 -2.10 39.05
C ASP A 499 -7.32 -3.02 39.17
N GLY A 500 -6.78 -3.49 38.05
CA GLY A 500 -5.58 -4.33 38.00
C GLY A 500 -5.41 -5.07 36.68
N LEU A 501 -4.89 -6.29 36.77
CA LEU A 501 -4.57 -7.16 35.64
C LEU A 501 -5.81 -7.57 34.82
N THR A 502 -5.69 -7.52 33.50
CA THR A 502 -6.53 -8.27 32.56
C THR A 502 -5.61 -9.15 31.71
N GLN A 503 -5.93 -10.44 31.59
CA GLN A 503 -5.21 -11.42 30.79
C GLN A 503 -6.03 -11.91 29.60
N PHE A 504 -5.33 -12.17 28.51
CA PHE A 504 -5.84 -12.71 27.26
C PHE A 504 -5.14 -14.03 26.95
N ARG A 505 -5.91 -15.08 26.68
CA ARG A 505 -5.40 -16.40 26.26
C ARG A 505 -5.89 -16.71 24.85
N ILE A 506 -4.96 -16.95 23.93
CA ILE A 506 -5.24 -17.18 22.51
C ILE A 506 -4.81 -18.59 22.15
N ALA A 507 -5.72 -19.36 21.56
CA ALA A 507 -5.45 -20.75 21.18
C ALA A 507 -6.33 -21.19 20.01
N PHE A 508 -5.90 -22.27 19.36
CA PHE A 508 -6.77 -23.05 18.48
C PHE A 508 -7.50 -24.16 19.26
N SER A 509 -8.32 -24.94 18.57
CA SER A 509 -9.13 -25.99 19.20
C SER A 509 -8.73 -27.42 18.81
N ASN A 510 -7.92 -27.60 17.77
CA ASN A 510 -7.46 -28.90 17.27
C ASN A 510 -5.94 -28.91 17.09
N THR A 511 -5.35 -30.10 17.09
CA THR A 511 -3.97 -30.37 16.68
C THR A 511 -3.97 -31.25 15.43
N ASP A 512 -2.97 -31.10 14.56
CA ASP A 512 -2.66 -32.09 13.53
C ASP A 512 -1.22 -32.65 13.70
N PRO A 513 -0.75 -33.62 12.88
CA PRO A 513 0.61 -34.17 13.01
C PRO A 513 1.73 -33.28 12.47
N GLY A 514 1.39 -32.15 11.84
CA GLY A 514 2.31 -31.13 11.36
C GLY A 514 2.58 -30.07 12.41
N ILE A 515 3.61 -29.25 12.18
CA ILE A 515 3.87 -28.08 13.02
C ILE A 515 3.16 -26.90 12.37
N ASN A 516 2.25 -26.25 13.08
CA ASN A 516 1.52 -25.08 12.60
C ASN A 516 1.53 -24.01 13.69
N ARG A 517 2.67 -23.35 13.90
CA ARG A 517 2.88 -22.44 15.05
C ARG A 517 3.48 -21.10 14.65
N ILE A 518 2.91 -20.02 15.20
CA ILE A 518 3.46 -18.67 15.14
C ILE A 518 3.96 -18.26 16.52
N ARG A 519 5.06 -17.51 16.53
CA ARG A 519 5.57 -16.76 17.68
C ARG A 519 5.36 -15.29 17.43
N PHE A 520 4.76 -14.63 18.41
CA PHE A 520 4.63 -13.18 18.46
C PHE A 520 5.61 -12.62 19.48
N ASN A 521 6.03 -11.38 19.25
CA ASN A 521 6.75 -10.58 20.23
C ASN A 521 5.91 -10.44 21.51
N ASP A 522 6.55 -10.43 22.68
CA ASP A 522 5.93 -10.26 23.98
C ASP A 522 6.06 -8.82 24.52
N GLY A 523 5.60 -8.57 25.74
CA GLY A 523 5.75 -7.28 26.41
C GLY A 523 7.18 -6.91 26.80
N ASP A 524 8.19 -7.78 26.63
CA ASP A 524 9.62 -7.44 26.82
C ASP A 524 10.32 -7.03 25.51
N ALA A 525 9.64 -7.16 24.36
CA ALA A 525 10.17 -6.73 23.06
C ALA A 525 10.72 -5.29 23.12
N PRO A 526 11.99 -5.08 22.71
CA PRO A 526 12.66 -3.80 22.93
C PRO A 526 12.05 -2.67 22.07
N PRO A 527 12.25 -1.41 22.46
CA PRO A 527 12.06 -0.28 21.55
C PRO A 527 12.84 -0.49 20.24
N LEU A 528 12.27 -0.07 19.12
CA LEU A 528 12.92 -0.17 17.82
C LEU A 528 14.18 0.71 17.77
N THR A 529 15.33 0.09 17.94
CA THR A 529 16.62 0.77 17.96
C THR A 529 17.26 0.80 16.58
N GLY A 530 17.08 1.91 15.88
CA GLY A 530 17.70 2.14 14.59
C GLY A 530 17.08 1.32 13.43
N PRO A 531 17.70 1.40 12.24
CA PRO A 531 17.24 0.68 11.05
C PRO A 531 17.60 -0.81 11.06
N GLU A 532 16.65 -1.65 10.64
CA GLU A 532 16.90 -3.05 10.26
C GLU A 532 17.10 -3.15 8.74
N TYR A 533 18.01 -4.02 8.31
CA TYR A 533 18.35 -4.22 6.90
C TYR A 533 18.23 -5.67 6.49
N ARG A 534 17.76 -5.91 5.26
CA ARG A 534 17.87 -7.19 4.57
C ARG A 534 18.80 -7.10 3.36
N GLU A 535 19.52 -8.17 3.06
CA GLU A 535 20.23 -8.29 1.79
C GLU A 535 19.22 -8.42 0.64
N THR A 536 19.38 -7.60 -0.39
CA THR A 536 18.62 -7.71 -1.64
C THR A 536 19.50 -8.35 -2.71
N VAL A 537 19.02 -9.42 -3.34
CA VAL A 537 19.68 -10.06 -4.48
C VAL A 537 18.75 -10.00 -5.68
N LYS A 538 19.02 -9.09 -6.63
CA LYS A 538 18.25 -8.92 -7.86
C LYS A 538 19.07 -9.43 -9.05
N GLN A 539 18.45 -10.25 -9.91
CA GLN A 539 19.04 -10.64 -11.19
C GLN A 539 18.52 -9.70 -12.27
N VAL A 540 19.44 -9.14 -13.04
CA VAL A 540 19.15 -8.13 -14.06
C VAL A 540 19.77 -8.56 -15.39
N ASP A 541 18.93 -8.71 -16.40
CA ASP A 541 19.35 -8.98 -17.77
C ASP A 541 19.69 -7.68 -18.49
N GLU A 542 20.96 -7.49 -18.83
CA GLU A 542 21.45 -6.30 -19.55
C GLU A 542 21.72 -6.62 -21.02
N VAL A 543 20.94 -5.99 -21.92
CA VAL A 543 21.18 -6.06 -23.37
C VAL A 543 22.43 -5.24 -23.72
N GLN A 544 23.44 -5.95 -24.23
CA GLN A 544 24.72 -5.39 -24.66
C GLN A 544 24.62 -4.71 -26.03
N ALA A 545 25.63 -3.93 -26.40
CA ALA A 545 25.67 -3.19 -27.66
C ALA A 545 25.69 -4.08 -28.93
N ASP A 546 26.03 -5.37 -28.80
CA ASP A 546 25.97 -6.37 -29.88
C ASP A 546 24.64 -7.14 -29.94
N GLY A 547 23.69 -6.82 -29.05
CA GLY A 547 22.39 -7.48 -28.92
C GLY A 547 22.41 -8.75 -28.08
N SER A 548 23.55 -9.15 -27.51
CA SER A 548 23.59 -10.24 -26.51
C SER A 548 22.97 -9.81 -25.18
N VAL A 549 22.48 -10.77 -24.40
CA VAL A 549 21.94 -10.53 -23.05
C VAL A 549 22.92 -11.07 -22.02
N VAL A 550 23.29 -10.25 -21.04
CA VAL A 550 24.16 -10.64 -19.92
C VAL A 550 23.39 -10.48 -18.61
N THR A 551 23.07 -11.60 -17.96
CA THR A 551 22.52 -11.59 -16.60
C THR A 551 23.59 -11.17 -15.60
N ARG A 552 23.31 -10.14 -14.80
CA ARG A 552 24.12 -9.72 -13.65
C ARG A 552 23.35 -9.96 -12.36
N THR A 553 24.05 -10.48 -11.35
CA THR A 553 23.54 -10.55 -9.98
C THR A 553 23.95 -9.29 -9.25
N LEU A 554 22.99 -8.45 -8.90
CA LEU A 554 23.18 -7.26 -8.09
C LEU A 554 22.88 -7.61 -6.63
N ARG A 555 23.82 -7.26 -5.74
CA ARG A 555 23.67 -7.38 -4.29
C ARG A 555 23.61 -5.98 -3.69
N GLY A 556 22.66 -5.76 -2.79
CA GLY A 556 22.44 -4.51 -2.10
C GLY A 556 21.81 -4.75 -0.74
N THR A 557 21.36 -3.68 -0.10
CA THR A 557 20.64 -3.74 1.18
C THR A 557 19.42 -2.84 1.11
N ALA A 558 18.29 -3.29 1.64
CA ALA A 558 17.09 -2.49 1.81
C ALA A 558 16.69 -2.43 3.29
N LEU A 559 16.13 -1.30 3.71
CA LEU A 559 15.48 -1.18 5.02
C LEU A 559 14.26 -2.09 5.13
N VAL A 560 14.11 -2.79 6.24
CA VAL A 560 12.89 -3.56 6.54
C VAL A 560 11.82 -2.60 7.09
N HIS A 561 10.66 -2.51 6.44
CA HIS A 561 9.50 -1.80 6.98
C HIS A 561 8.83 -2.65 8.06
N ARG A 562 8.67 -2.13 9.29
CA ARG A 562 8.26 -2.92 10.47
C ARG A 562 6.76 -2.87 10.80
N GLY A 563 5.95 -2.48 9.82
CA GLY A 563 4.47 -2.52 9.92
C GLY A 563 3.97 -1.60 11.02
N VAL A 564 3.00 -2.07 11.81
CA VAL A 564 2.46 -1.29 12.95
C VAL A 564 3.51 -0.97 14.01
N ALA A 565 4.57 -1.78 14.14
CA ALA A 565 5.64 -1.53 15.10
C ALA A 565 6.40 -0.21 14.79
N GLU A 566 6.46 0.22 13.53
CA GLU A 566 7.06 1.50 13.14
C GLU A 566 6.30 2.70 13.74
N ILE A 567 4.97 2.59 13.87
CA ILE A 567 4.10 3.61 14.49
C ILE A 567 4.22 3.58 16.02
N ILE A 568 4.19 2.38 16.61
CA ILE A 568 4.20 2.20 18.07
C ILE A 568 5.62 2.37 18.67
N GLY A 569 6.67 2.30 17.83
CA GLY A 569 8.07 2.43 18.22
C GLY A 569 8.65 1.19 18.92
N ASN A 570 7.90 0.09 18.96
CA ASN A 570 8.29 -1.22 19.50
C ASN A 570 7.37 -2.30 18.91
N ALA A 571 7.75 -3.57 19.03
CA ALA A 571 6.96 -4.70 18.55
C ALA A 571 6.08 -5.36 19.64
N LYS A 572 5.95 -4.75 20.83
CA LYS A 572 5.19 -5.33 21.94
C LYS A 572 3.71 -5.50 21.56
N PRO A 573 3.01 -6.49 22.11
CA PRO A 573 1.56 -6.51 22.09
C PRO A 573 0.99 -5.25 22.71
N PHE A 574 -0.08 -4.74 22.12
CA PHE A 574 -0.78 -3.57 22.66
C PHE A 574 -2.29 -3.73 22.57
N LEU A 575 -2.99 -3.16 23.54
CA LEU A 575 -4.44 -3.10 23.64
C LEU A 575 -4.87 -1.65 23.40
N ASP A 576 -5.52 -1.40 22.28
CA ASP A 576 -6.21 -0.14 22.03
C ASP A 576 -7.59 -0.18 22.68
N LEU A 577 -7.93 0.91 23.36
CA LEU A 577 -9.17 1.08 24.12
C LEU A 577 -9.86 2.37 23.71
N ARG A 578 -11.17 2.29 23.49
CA ARG A 578 -12.07 3.43 23.39
C ARG A 578 -13.08 3.35 24.52
N TYR A 579 -13.19 4.40 25.32
CA TYR A 579 -14.13 4.45 26.44
C TYR A 579 -14.71 5.85 26.66
N LEU A 580 -15.92 5.89 27.20
CA LEU A 580 -16.55 7.10 27.72
C LEU A 580 -16.25 7.23 29.21
N ASP A 581 -15.61 8.34 29.59
CA ASP A 581 -15.53 8.80 30.97
C ASP A 581 -16.86 9.46 31.38
N LEU A 582 -17.50 8.94 32.42
CA LEU A 582 -18.79 9.44 32.91
C LEU A 582 -18.66 10.72 33.75
N ILE A 583 -17.46 11.08 34.21
CA ILE A 583 -17.21 12.29 35.03
C ILE A 583 -17.58 13.57 34.28
N PHE A 584 -17.61 13.54 32.94
CA PHE A 584 -18.01 14.67 32.09
C PHE A 584 -19.51 14.74 31.75
N ARG A 585 -20.36 13.81 32.24
CA ARG A 585 -21.82 13.87 31.98
C ARG A 585 -22.61 14.81 32.90
N ASP A 586 -22.10 15.12 34.09
CA ASP A 586 -22.88 15.79 35.15
C ASP A 586 -22.64 17.32 35.28
N GLY A 587 -21.96 17.97 34.32
CA GLY A 587 -21.63 19.40 34.43
C GLY A 587 -21.48 20.17 33.12
N PHE A 588 -22.40 21.12 32.88
CA PHE A 588 -22.38 22.15 31.82
C PHE A 588 -22.64 21.70 30.36
N GLU A 589 -23.79 21.06 30.11
CA GLU A 589 -24.58 21.50 28.96
C GLU A 589 -25.11 22.91 29.23
N LEU A 590 -24.52 23.92 28.58
CA LEU A 590 -25.13 25.25 28.49
C LEU A 590 -26.35 25.17 27.55
N PRO A 591 -27.57 25.52 27.98
CA PRO A 591 -28.74 25.50 27.10
C PRO A 591 -28.63 26.62 26.06
N GLY A 592 -28.06 26.31 24.88
CA GLY A 592 -28.09 27.21 23.72
C GLY A 592 -27.02 27.06 22.64
N SER A 593 -25.95 26.26 22.82
CA SER A 593 -24.84 26.21 21.83
C SER A 593 -25.01 25.15 20.74
N ALA A 594 -25.94 25.38 19.81
CA ALA A 594 -25.92 24.68 18.53
C ALA A 594 -24.72 25.15 17.68
N GLY A 595 -23.80 24.23 17.37
CA GLY A 595 -22.88 24.31 16.24
C GLY A 595 -21.98 25.55 16.12
N LYS A 596 -20.89 25.61 16.90
CA LYS A 596 -19.69 26.37 16.50
C LYS A 596 -18.42 25.62 16.90
N ARG A 597 -17.71 25.07 15.91
CA ARG A 597 -16.33 24.59 16.10
C ARG A 597 -15.46 25.80 16.46
N ILE A 598 -14.75 25.73 17.58
CA ILE A 598 -13.76 26.74 17.96
C ILE A 598 -12.51 26.46 17.14
N ALA A 599 -12.15 27.38 16.25
CA ALA A 599 -10.84 27.36 15.61
C ALA A 599 -9.77 27.71 16.66
N MET A 600 -8.69 26.93 16.72
CA MET A 600 -7.53 27.32 17.51
C MET A 600 -6.78 28.46 16.80
N PRO A 601 -6.22 29.43 17.55
CA PRO A 601 -5.46 30.56 16.98
C PRO A 601 -4.12 30.11 16.39
N PRO A 602 -3.48 30.94 15.52
CA PRO A 602 -2.45 30.52 14.59
C PRO A 602 -1.09 30.18 15.22
#